data_AF-A0A3B9QLY5-F1
#
_entry.id   AF-A0A3B9QLY5-F1
#
_cell.length_a   1.000
_cell.length_b   1.000
_cell.length_c   1.000
_cell.angle_alpha   90.00
_cell.angle_beta   90.00
_cell.angle_gamma   90.00
#
_symmetry.space_group_name_H-M   'P 1'
#
loop_
_entity.id
_entity.type
_entity.pdbx_description
1 polymer ?
#
loop_
_entity_poly.entity_id
_entity_poly.type
_entity_poly.pdbx_seq_one_letter_code
_entity_poly.pdbx_strand_id
1 'polypeptide(L)' 'MVLHVTLACSECGRRNYHTRRNRNNTREKLSLNKYCKWCRRHTLHKEA' A
#
# COMPACT_ATOMS: atom_id res chain seq x y z
N MET A 1 -14.86 -1.26 -11.95
CA MET A 1 -13.92 -2.41 -11.98
C MET A 1 -12.99 -2.28 -10.80
N VAL A 2 -13.10 -3.20 -9.84
CA VAL A 2 -12.29 -3.21 -8.60
C VAL A 2 -11.03 -4.01 -8.86
N LEU A 3 -9.87 -3.39 -8.63
CA LEU A 3 -8.56 -4.01 -8.74
C LEU A 3 -8.03 -4.31 -7.33
N HIS A 4 -7.46 -5.50 -7.16
CA HIS A 4 -6.70 -5.84 -5.97
C HIS A 4 -5.28 -5.30 -6.14
N VAL A 5 -4.82 -4.50 -5.19
CA VAL A 5 -3.49 -3.91 -5.20
C VAL A 5 -2.77 -4.24 -3.91
N THR A 6 -1.52 -4.62 -4.04
CA THR A 6 -0.58 -4.82 -2.94
C THR A 6 0.10 -3.51 -2.59
N LEU A 7 0.17 -3.19 -1.30
CA LEU A 7 1.04 -2.12 -0.82
C LEU A 7 2.33 -2.72 -0.24
N ALA A 8 3.45 -2.20 -0.73
CA ALA A 8 4.78 -2.47 -0.22
C ALA A 8 5.25 -1.33 0.71
N CYS A 9 5.84 -1.71 1.83
CA CYS A 9 6.54 -0.78 2.71
C CYS A 9 7.76 -0.18 1.98
N SER A 10 7.91 1.15 2.01
CA SER A 10 9.03 1.83 1.35
C SER A 10 10.40 1.54 1.98
N GLU A 11 10.44 1.03 3.20
CA GLU A 11 11.70 0.82 3.93
C GLU A 11 12.19 -0.61 3.91
N CYS A 12 11.30 -1.58 4.16
CA CYS A 12 11.65 -2.99 4.18
C CYS A 12 11.22 -3.75 2.92
N GLY A 13 10.55 -3.08 1.98
CA GLY A 13 10.12 -3.66 0.70
C GLY A 13 9.01 -4.72 0.81
N ARG A 14 8.53 -5.01 2.03
CA ARG A 14 7.55 -6.07 2.25
C ARG A 14 6.15 -5.68 1.80
N ARG A 15 5.55 -6.56 1.01
CA ARG A 15 4.17 -6.48 0.50
C ARG A 15 3.23 -7.07 1.54
N ASN A 16 2.65 -6.20 2.35
CA ASN A 16 1.96 -6.63 3.57
C ASN A 16 0.48 -6.31 3.64
N TYR A 17 0.04 -5.44 2.75
CA TYR A 17 -1.33 -5.00 2.72
C TYR A 17 -1.88 -5.27 1.34
N HIS A 18 -3.06 -5.89 1.32
CA HIS A 18 -3.86 -6.02 0.12
C HIS A 18 -5.05 -5.07 0.25
N THR A 19 -5.12 -4.08 -0.62
CA THR A 19 -6.23 -3.15 -0.68
C THR A 19 -6.95 -3.27 -2.01
N ARG A 20 -8.25 -3.01 -1.98
CA ARG A 20 -9.06 -2.96 -3.19
C ARG A 20 -9.16 -1.50 -3.62
N ARG A 21 -8.77 -1.18 -4.84
CA ARG A 21 -9.00 0.16 -5.42
C ARG A 21 -9.99 0.07 -6.56
N ASN A 22 -10.80 1.10 -6.72
CA ASN A 22 -11.71 1.19 -7.85
C ASN A 22 -11.04 2.02 -8.94
N ARG A 23 -10.74 1.40 -10.10
CA ARG A 23 -10.00 2.04 -11.19
C ARG A 23 -10.67 3.33 -11.71
N ASN A 24 -12.00 3.43 -11.55
CA ASN A 24 -12.78 4.58 -12.00
C ASN A 24 -12.70 5.79 -11.05
N ASN A 25 -12.53 5.58 -9.74
CA ASN A 25 -12.61 6.64 -8.74
C ASN A 25 -11.21 7.14 -8.33
N THR A 26 -10.25 6.23 -8.18
CA THR A 26 -8.87 6.55 -7.78
C THR A 26 -7.90 6.25 -8.91
N ARG A 27 -7.53 7.28 -9.68
CA ARG A 27 -6.49 7.22 -10.73
C ARG A 27 -5.06 7.39 -10.20
N GLU A 28 -4.92 8.02 -9.03
CA GLU A 28 -3.61 8.33 -8.44
C GLU A 28 -2.99 7.13 -7.70
N LYS A 29 -1.65 7.10 -7.64
CA LYS A 29 -0.90 6.07 -6.93
C LYS A 29 -1.26 6.09 -5.44
N LEU A 30 -1.72 4.95 -4.92
CA LEU A 30 -2.11 4.86 -3.52
C LEU A 30 -0.86 4.83 -2.62
N SER A 31 -0.69 5.85 -1.79
CA SER A 31 0.36 5.93 -0.78
C SER A 31 -0.26 6.12 0.59
N LEU A 32 -0.20 5.08 1.42
CA LEU A 32 -0.82 5.05 2.73
C LEU A 32 0.23 4.93 3.83
N ASN A 33 0.15 5.78 4.85
CA ASN A 33 0.93 5.60 6.07
C ASN A 33 0.34 4.44 6.88
N LYS A 34 1.05 3.32 6.93
CA LYS A 34 0.67 2.14 7.70
C LYS A 34 1.81 1.67 8.59
N TYR A 35 1.43 1.02 9.68
CA TYR A 35 2.38 0.45 10.62
C TYR A 35 3.07 -0.77 10.00
N CYS A 36 4.40 -0.73 9.93
CA CYS A 36 5.18 -1.89 9.53
C CYS A 36 5.61 -2.67 10.78
N LYS A 37 5.13 -3.92 10.93
CA LYS A 37 5.49 -4.78 12.09
C LYS A 37 7.00 -5.04 12.20
N TRP A 38 7.74 -4.99 11.10
CA TRP A 38 9.19 -5.23 11.12
C TRP A 38 10.02 -4.00 11.40
N CYS A 39 9.65 -2.85 10.82
CA CYS A 39 10.30 -1.58 11.16
C CYS A 39 9.84 -1.05 12.53
N ARG A 40 8.74 -1.60 13.07
CA ARG A 40 8.05 -1.17 14.29
C ARG A 40 7.66 0.31 14.31
N ARG A 41 7.48 0.90 13.12
CA ARG A 41 7.08 2.30 12.93
C ARG A 41 6.06 2.44 11.81
N HIS A 42 5.37 3.58 11.78
CA HIS A 42 4.50 3.95 10.68
C HIS A 42 5.35 4.42 9.50
N THR A 43 5.19 3.77 8.36
CA THR A 43 5.94 4.05 7.15
C THR A 43 5.00 4.22 5.97
N LEU A 44 5.48 4.91 4.94
CA LEU A 44 4.80 5.05 3.68
C LEU A 44 4.74 3.69 2.97
N HIS A 45 3.55 3.17 2.80
CA HIS A 45 3.29 2.00 1.98
C HIS A 45 2.78 2.46 0.63
N LYS A 46 3.49 2.10 -0.44
CA LYS A 46 3.19 2.46 -1.82
C LYS A 46 2.66 1.24 -2.57
N GLU A 47 1.80 1.44 -3.56
CA GLU A 47 1.41 0.35 -4.47
C GLU A 47 2.64 -0.28 -5.13
N ALA A 48 2.67 -1.61 -5.10
CA ALA A 48 3.65 -2.47 -5.76
C ALA A 48 3.00 -3.23 -6.91
#